data_AF-A0AAD0NHH0-F1
#
_entry.id   AF-A0AAD0NHH0-F1
#
_cell.length_a   1.000
_cell.length_b   1.000
_cell.length_c   1.000
_cell.angle_alpha   90.00
_cell.angle_beta   90.00
_cell.angle_gamma   90.00
#
_symmetry.space_group_name_H-M   'P 1'
#
loop_
_entity.id
_entity.type
_entity.pdbx_description
1 polymer ?
#
loop_
_entity_poly.entity_id
_entity_poly.type
_entity_poly.pdbx_seq_one_letter_code
_entity_poly.pdbx_strand_id
1 'polypeptide(L)'
;MKAQIDENLPPALARAIDAIAGADEHEVFHARQFVKPGTTDLELFDAATQRGIRVHVTQDHHHRKPAEREAIARLGLTVFVLAKGWSTFNHYERAARLLEWWPKMMQQAELVQPGAMFRVPHARASGERLTQIKVSR
;
A
#
# COMPACT_ATOMS: atom_id res chain seq x y z
N MET A 1 12.69 1.42 -3.92
CA MET A 1 11.97 0.53 -2.98
C MET A 1 10.97 -0.34 -3.74
N LYS A 2 10.65 -1.55 -3.26
CA LYS A 2 9.62 -2.41 -3.86
C LYS A 2 8.29 -2.29 -3.12
N ALA A 3 7.21 -2.06 -3.85
CA ALA A 3 5.86 -1.90 -3.31
C ALA A 3 4.86 -2.83 -4.02
N GLN A 4 3.81 -3.22 -3.32
CA GLN A 4 2.66 -3.92 -3.90
C GLN A 4 1.37 -3.10 -3.79
N ILE A 5 0.58 -3.16 -4.87
CA ILE A 5 -0.82 -2.76 -4.91
C ILE A 5 -1.67 -4.00 -4.71
N ASP A 6 -2.57 -3.94 -3.73
CA ASP A 6 -3.46 -5.04 -3.35
C ASP A 6 -4.47 -5.43 -4.45
N GLU A 7 -5.06 -6.62 -4.33
CA GLU A 7 -6.02 -7.16 -5.30
C GLU A 7 -7.35 -6.40 -5.34
N ASN A 8 -7.70 -5.68 -4.27
CA ASN A 8 -8.86 -4.80 -4.22
C ASN A 8 -8.70 -3.53 -5.08
N LEU A 9 -7.51 -3.33 -5.66
CA LEU A 9 -7.22 -2.23 -6.58
C LEU A 9 -6.93 -2.79 -7.99
N PRO A 10 -7.30 -2.05 -9.05
CA PRO A 10 -7.07 -2.50 -10.43
C PRO A 10 -5.58 -2.70 -10.79
N PRO A 11 -5.21 -3.78 -11.52
CA PRO A 11 -3.84 -3.98 -12.00
C PRO A 11 -3.28 -2.84 -12.87
N ALA A 12 -4.17 -2.10 -13.54
CA ALA A 12 -3.78 -0.94 -14.33
C ALA A 12 -3.18 0.18 -13.47
N LEU A 13 -3.63 0.35 -12.23
CA LEU A 13 -3.06 1.34 -11.31
C LEU A 13 -1.61 1.00 -10.96
N ALA A 14 -1.33 -0.26 -10.64
CA ALA A 14 0.04 -0.69 -10.34
C ALA A 14 0.97 -0.40 -11.52
N ARG A 15 0.58 -0.75 -12.74
CA ARG A 15 1.37 -0.48 -13.96
C ARG A 15 1.58 1.00 -14.23
N ALA A 16 0.54 1.82 -14.01
CA ALA A 16 0.64 3.27 -14.21
C ALA A 16 1.60 3.92 -13.21
N ILE A 17 1.57 3.49 -11.94
CA ILE A 17 2.47 3.99 -10.90
C ILE A 17 3.89 3.49 -11.16
N ASP A 18 4.08 2.19 -11.47
CA ASP A 18 5.38 1.57 -11.76
C ASP A 18 6.18 2.34 -12.81
N ALA A 19 5.52 2.68 -13.93
CA ALA A 19 6.14 3.42 -15.03
C ALA A 19 6.72 4.78 -14.61
N ILE A 20 6.08 5.46 -13.65
CA ILE A 20 6.54 6.76 -13.14
C ILE A 20 7.54 6.57 -11.99
N ALA A 21 7.25 5.63 -11.09
CA ALA A 21 8.04 5.34 -9.89
C ALA A 21 9.46 4.84 -10.23
N GLY A 22 9.66 4.25 -11.41
CA GLY A 22 10.98 3.87 -11.89
C GLY A 22 11.98 5.03 -11.98
N ALA A 23 11.52 6.28 -12.10
CA ALA A 23 12.39 7.47 -12.03
C ALA A 23 13.09 7.63 -10.67
N ASP A 24 12.50 7.07 -9.61
CA ASP A 24 13.02 7.05 -8.23
C ASP A 24 13.63 5.68 -7.87
N GLU A 25 13.91 4.81 -8.85
CA GLU A 25 14.38 3.42 -8.63
C GLU A 25 13.41 2.61 -7.74
N HIS A 26 12.12 2.88 -7.89
CA HIS A 26 11.05 2.14 -7.23
C HIS A 26 10.41 1.15 -8.20
N GLU A 27 10.02 -0.02 -7.68
CA GLU A 27 9.31 -1.05 -8.45
C GLU A 27 7.94 -1.30 -7.81
N VAL A 28 6.88 -1.31 -8.62
CA VAL A 28 5.50 -1.45 -8.17
C VAL A 28 4.84 -2.65 -8.82
N PHE A 29 4.47 -3.62 -7.99
CA PHE A 29 3.82 -4.84 -8.42
C PHE A 29 2.34 -4.82 -8.07
N HIS A 30 1.52 -5.46 -8.90
CA HIS A 30 0.17 -5.83 -8.48
C HIS A 30 0.21 -7.22 -7.81
N ALA A 31 -0.54 -7.43 -6.72
CA ALA A 31 -0.57 -8.69 -5.98
C ALA A 31 -0.79 -9.92 -6.89
N ARG A 32 -1.73 -9.82 -7.85
CA ARG A 32 -2.03 -10.90 -8.82
C ARG A 32 -0.89 -11.29 -9.76
N GLN A 33 0.23 -10.58 -9.78
CA GLN A 33 1.40 -11.00 -10.56
C GLN A 33 2.14 -12.18 -9.92
N PHE A 34 1.93 -12.43 -8.62
CA PHE A 34 2.65 -13.49 -7.88
C PHE A 34 1.78 -14.28 -6.91
N VAL A 35 0.52 -13.89 -6.67
CA VAL A 35 -0.46 -14.73 -5.94
C VAL A 35 -1.71 -15.01 -6.76
N LYS A 36 -2.37 -16.15 -6.48
CA LYS A 36 -3.61 -16.57 -7.13
C LYS A 36 -4.82 -15.85 -6.53
N PRO A 37 -5.95 -15.75 -7.26
CA PRO A 37 -7.23 -15.34 -6.67
C PRO A 37 -7.60 -16.19 -5.44
N GLY A 38 -8.05 -15.54 -4.37
CA GLY A 38 -8.44 -16.19 -3.12
C GLY A 38 -7.30 -16.58 -2.19
N THR A 39 -6.04 -16.23 -2.50
CA THR A 39 -4.93 -16.32 -1.55
C THR A 39 -5.23 -15.50 -0.31
N THR A 40 -4.92 -16.04 0.88
CA THR A 40 -5.18 -15.33 2.14
C THR A 40 -4.25 -14.13 2.32
N ASP A 41 -4.66 -13.14 3.12
CA ASP A 41 -3.84 -11.97 3.43
C ASP A 41 -2.46 -12.34 4.02
N LEU A 42 -2.41 -13.39 4.86
CA LEU A 42 -1.15 -13.88 5.44
C LEU A 42 -0.20 -14.42 4.37
N GLU A 43 -0.71 -15.29 3.49
CA GLU A 43 0.07 -15.85 2.38
C GLU A 43 0.50 -14.75 1.38
N LEU A 44 -0.36 -13.75 1.15
CA LEU A 44 -0.02 -12.58 0.33
C LEU A 44 1.15 -11.81 0.91
N PHE A 45 1.15 -11.53 2.22
CA PHE A 45 2.23 -10.81 2.88
C PHE A 45 3.54 -11.59 2.88
N ASP A 46 3.49 -12.90 3.13
CA ASP A 46 4.67 -13.77 3.05
C ASP A 46 5.25 -13.80 1.63
N ALA A 47 4.40 -13.98 0.60
CA ALA A 47 4.84 -13.98 -0.80
C ALA A 47 5.43 -12.62 -1.22
N ALA A 48 4.86 -11.50 -0.74
CA ALA A 48 5.35 -10.16 -1.01
C ALA A 48 6.76 -9.96 -0.42
N THR A 49 6.95 -10.29 0.85
CA THR A 49 8.24 -10.09 1.53
C THR A 49 9.35 -10.98 1.00
N GLN A 50 9.05 -12.23 0.60
CA GLN A 50 10.01 -13.10 -0.10
C GLN A 50 10.53 -12.49 -1.42
N ARG A 51 9.74 -11.61 -2.05
CA ARG A 51 10.14 -10.86 -3.26
C ARG A 51 10.86 -9.55 -2.94
N GLY A 52 11.10 -9.25 -1.67
CA GLY A 52 11.71 -8.02 -1.19
C GLY A 52 10.77 -6.81 -1.18
N ILE A 53 9.45 -7.05 -1.30
CA ILE A 53 8.44 -5.99 -1.19
C ILE A 53 8.37 -5.51 0.26
N ARG A 54 8.45 -4.19 0.44
CA ARG A 54 8.45 -3.54 1.77
C ARG A 54 7.19 -2.71 2.02
N VAL A 55 6.49 -2.30 0.97
CA VAL A 55 5.28 -1.48 1.06
C VAL A 55 4.08 -2.22 0.49
N HIS A 56 2.95 -2.12 1.18
CA HIS A 56 1.66 -2.63 0.70
C HIS A 56 0.60 -1.53 0.72
N VAL A 57 -0.10 -1.35 -0.40
CA VAL A 57 -1.16 -0.34 -0.55
C VAL A 57 -2.50 -1.03 -0.79
N THR A 58 -3.51 -0.72 0.02
CA THR A 58 -4.78 -1.45 0.07
C THR A 58 -5.97 -0.55 0.41
N GLN A 59 -7.19 -0.98 0.10
CA GLN A 59 -8.44 -0.44 0.68
C GLN A 59 -8.97 -1.27 1.86
N ASP A 60 -8.37 -2.41 2.13
CA ASP A 60 -8.79 -3.33 3.17
C ASP A 60 -8.30 -2.89 4.54
N HIS A 61 -9.11 -3.19 5.56
CA HIS A 61 -8.89 -2.71 6.91
C HIS A 61 -8.09 -3.73 7.74
N HIS A 62 -6.92 -4.18 7.26
CA HIS A 62 -6.08 -5.20 7.92
C HIS A 62 -5.81 -4.91 9.41
N HIS A 63 -5.66 -3.62 9.76
CA HIS A 63 -5.49 -3.16 11.15
C HIS A 63 -6.59 -3.60 12.13
N ARG A 64 -7.77 -4.00 11.64
CA ARG A 64 -8.90 -4.50 12.45
C ARG A 64 -8.80 -5.98 12.78
N LYS A 65 -7.96 -6.74 12.08
CA LYS A 65 -7.80 -8.18 12.26
C LYS A 65 -6.47 -8.47 12.98
N PRO A 66 -6.48 -9.02 14.21
CA PRO A 66 -5.26 -9.21 15.00
C PRO A 66 -4.17 -10.03 14.30
N ALA A 67 -4.54 -11.13 13.64
CA ALA A 67 -3.58 -12.00 12.96
C ALA A 67 -2.83 -11.30 11.81
N GLU A 68 -3.54 -10.54 10.96
CA GLU A 68 -2.93 -9.79 9.86
C GLU A 68 -2.03 -8.68 10.39
N ARG A 69 -2.47 -8.00 11.44
CA ARG A 69 -1.70 -6.94 12.10
C ARG A 69 -0.40 -7.45 12.70
N GLU A 70 -0.43 -8.60 13.37
CA GLU A 70 0.77 -9.26 13.88
C GLU A 70 1.70 -9.72 12.75
N ALA A 71 1.13 -10.24 11.67
CA ALA A 71 1.90 -10.62 10.49
C ALA A 71 2.59 -9.42 9.84
N ILE A 72 1.88 -8.30 9.63
CA ILE A 72 2.45 -7.05 9.11
C ILE A 72 3.62 -6.58 9.98
N ALA A 73 3.44 -6.58 11.31
CA ALA A 73 4.49 -6.18 12.24
C ALA A 73 5.70 -7.12 12.19
N ARG A 74 5.47 -8.44 12.20
CA ARG A 74 6.52 -9.46 12.14
C ARG A 74 7.30 -9.42 10.83
N LEU A 75 6.60 -9.23 9.71
CA LEU A 75 7.17 -9.21 8.36
C LEU A 75 7.77 -7.85 7.99
N GLY A 76 7.58 -6.83 8.84
CA GLY A 76 8.13 -5.50 8.62
C GLY A 76 7.50 -4.74 7.45
N LEU A 77 6.31 -5.11 6.99
CA LEU A 77 5.62 -4.43 5.90
C LEU A 77 5.10 -3.05 6.37
N THR A 78 5.41 -2.00 5.62
CA THR A 78 4.75 -0.71 5.80
C THR A 78 3.46 -0.71 4.99
N VAL A 79 2.31 -0.55 5.67
CA VAL A 79 0.99 -0.63 5.01
C VAL A 79 0.34 0.73 4.91
N PHE A 80 -0.10 1.08 3.71
CA PHE A 80 -0.89 2.27 3.43
C PHE A 80 -2.33 1.88 3.11
N VAL A 81 -3.24 2.22 4.01
CA VAL A 81 -4.68 1.98 3.88
C VAL A 81 -5.33 3.23 3.30
N LEU A 82 -5.85 3.12 2.08
CA LEU A 82 -6.60 4.17 1.41
C LEU A 82 -7.93 4.39 2.15
N ALA A 83 -8.23 5.63 2.52
CA ALA A 83 -9.46 5.97 3.23
C ALA A 83 -10.73 5.68 2.41
N LYS A 84 -11.89 5.53 3.07
CA LYS A 84 -13.17 5.23 2.41
C LYS A 84 -13.51 6.16 1.24
N GLY A 85 -13.15 7.45 1.30
CA GLY A 85 -13.43 8.41 0.22
C GLY A 85 -12.76 8.09 -1.12
N TRP A 86 -11.74 7.22 -1.17
CA TRP A 86 -11.13 6.78 -2.44
C TRP A 86 -12.08 5.98 -3.32
N SER A 87 -13.15 5.40 -2.76
CA SER A 87 -14.14 4.64 -3.54
C SER A 87 -15.04 5.53 -4.39
N THR A 88 -15.09 6.84 -4.13
CA THR A 88 -15.89 7.79 -4.93
C THR A 88 -15.20 8.20 -6.22
N PHE A 89 -13.90 7.93 -6.35
CA PHE A 89 -13.11 8.26 -7.53
C PHE A 89 -13.30 7.26 -8.66
N ASN A 90 -13.41 7.79 -9.88
CA ASN A 90 -13.23 7.02 -11.10
C ASN A 90 -11.75 6.58 -11.25
N HIS A 91 -11.48 5.78 -12.29
CA HIS A 91 -10.15 5.19 -12.50
C HIS A 91 -9.04 6.24 -12.64
N TYR A 92 -9.30 7.33 -13.37
CA TYR A 92 -8.32 8.38 -13.64
C TYR A 92 -8.07 9.25 -12.42
N GLU A 93 -9.13 9.62 -11.70
CA GLU A 93 -9.02 10.38 -10.45
C GLU A 93 -8.22 9.60 -9.40
N ARG A 94 -8.48 8.29 -9.29
CA ARG A 94 -7.75 7.41 -8.39
C ARG A 94 -6.27 7.30 -8.75
N ALA A 95 -5.96 7.12 -10.03
CA ALA A 95 -4.58 7.07 -10.52
C ALA A 95 -3.85 8.39 -10.23
N ALA A 96 -4.45 9.52 -10.62
CA ALA A 96 -3.89 10.85 -10.41
C ALA A 96 -3.64 11.12 -8.91
N ARG A 97 -4.59 10.74 -8.04
CA ARG A 97 -4.44 10.93 -6.60
C ARG A 97 -3.37 10.01 -6.00
N LEU A 98 -3.27 8.76 -6.44
CA LEU A 98 -2.20 7.86 -5.99
C LEU A 98 -0.83 8.37 -6.42
N LEU A 99 -0.68 8.84 -7.67
CA LEU A 99 0.55 9.46 -8.14
C LEU A 99 0.93 10.69 -7.32
N GLU A 100 -0.04 11.52 -6.94
CA GLU A 100 0.20 12.69 -6.08
C GLU A 100 0.70 12.30 -4.68
N TRP A 101 0.19 11.20 -4.13
CA TRP A 101 0.56 10.70 -2.80
C TRP A 101 1.84 9.86 -2.79
N TRP A 102 2.22 9.29 -3.93
CA TRP A 102 3.28 8.30 -4.03
C TRP A 102 4.61 8.74 -3.41
N PRO A 103 5.16 9.94 -3.71
CA PRO A 103 6.43 10.37 -3.12
C PRO A 103 6.38 10.47 -1.60
N LYS A 104 5.26 10.99 -1.05
CA LYS A 104 5.07 11.09 0.40
C LYS A 104 4.97 9.72 1.06
N MET A 105 4.30 8.76 0.42
CA MET A 105 4.19 7.40 0.93
C MET A 105 5.55 6.70 0.97
N MET A 106 6.35 6.83 -0.10
CA MET A 106 7.68 6.21 -0.15
C MET A 106 8.63 6.85 0.86
N GLN A 107 8.68 8.20 0.93
CA GLN A 107 9.46 8.91 1.95
C GLN A 107 9.05 8.50 3.36
N GLN A 108 7.74 8.40 3.64
CA GLN A 108 7.27 7.95 4.94
C GLN A 108 7.70 6.51 5.25
N ALA A 109 7.69 5.61 4.26
CA ALA A 109 8.10 4.23 4.43
C ALA A 109 9.60 4.08 4.75
N GLU A 110 10.45 5.00 4.29
CA GLU A 110 11.88 5.03 4.62
C GLU A 110 12.15 5.49 6.06
N LEU A 111 11.32 6.40 6.58
CA LEU A 111 11.54 7.04 7.88
C LEU A 111 10.98 6.24 9.07
N VAL A 112 10.10 5.27 8.81
CA VAL A 112 9.35 4.57 9.87
C VAL A 112 9.96 3.23 10.20
N GLN A 113 9.67 2.77 11.42
CA GLN A 113 9.96 1.39 11.77
C GLN A 113 9.13 0.44 10.88
N PRO A 114 9.74 -0.65 10.37
CA PRO A 114 9.02 -1.71 9.67
C PRO A 114 7.78 -2.19 10.44
N GLY A 115 6.70 -2.49 9.73
CA GLY A 115 5.42 -2.91 10.36
C GLY A 115 4.46 -1.77 10.70
N ALA A 116 4.83 -0.51 10.41
CA ALA A 116 3.95 0.63 10.61
C ALA A 116 2.79 0.67 9.60
N MET A 117 1.62 1.15 10.03
CA MET A 117 0.45 1.32 9.18
C MET A 117 0.01 2.78 9.16
N PHE A 118 -0.39 3.27 7.99
CA PHE A 118 -0.82 4.65 7.77
C PHE A 118 -2.13 4.69 7.00
N ARG A 119 -2.97 5.68 7.33
CA ARG A 119 -4.14 6.03 6.53
C ARG A 119 -3.76 7.10 5.51
N VAL A 120 -4.12 6.87 4.26
CA VAL A 120 -3.97 7.83 3.16
C VAL A 120 -5.31 8.52 2.91
N PRO A 121 -5.44 9.83 3.17
CA PRO A 121 -6.68 10.54 2.92
C PRO A 121 -6.93 10.65 1.41
N HIS A 122 -8.21 10.74 1.02
CA HIS A 122 -8.60 10.90 -0.39
C HIS A 122 -8.41 12.34 -0.88
N ALA A 123 -8.23 13.31 0.01
CA ALA A 123 -7.88 14.70 -0.29
C ALA A 123 -6.47 14.84 -0.88
N ARG A 124 -6.15 16.03 -1.41
CA ARG A 124 -4.91 16.28 -2.17
C ARG A 124 -3.70 16.14 -1.26
N ALA A 125 -2.61 15.59 -1.78
CA ALA A 125 -1.40 15.40 -1.00
C ALA A 125 -0.83 16.73 -0.54
N SER A 126 -0.91 17.79 -1.34
CA SER A 126 -0.37 19.12 -0.98
C SER A 126 -0.92 19.71 0.32
N GLY A 127 -2.19 19.43 0.66
CA GLY A 127 -2.87 19.98 1.84
C GLY A 127 -2.93 19.05 3.05
N GLU A 128 -2.46 17.81 2.92
CA GLU A 128 -2.78 16.74 3.86
C GLU A 128 -1.54 15.96 4.31
N ARG A 129 -1.72 15.16 5.38
CA ARG A 129 -0.68 14.30 5.95
C ARG A 129 -1.17 12.86 6.07
N LEU A 130 -0.21 11.95 6.04
CA LEU A 130 -0.45 10.55 6.39
C LEU A 130 -0.71 10.46 7.89
N THR A 131 -1.75 9.72 8.27
CA THR A 131 -2.08 9.53 9.69
C THR A 131 -1.70 8.13 10.11
N GLN A 132 -0.76 7.99 11.05
CA GLN A 132 -0.37 6.69 11.58
C GLN A 132 -1.57 6.02 12.27
N ILE A 133 -1.85 4.77 11.92
CA ILE A 133 -2.88 3.97 12.55
C ILE A 133 -2.27 3.38 13.82
N LYS A 134 -2.64 3.96 14.98
CA LYS A 134 -2.25 3.40 16.27
C LYS A 134 -2.95 2.07 16.47
N VAL A 135 -2.15 1.01 16.58
CA VAL A 135 -2.62 -0.29 17.00
C VAL A 135 -2.70 -0.28 18.52
N SER A 136 -3.91 -0.30 19.08
CA SER A 136 -4.08 -0.63 20.50
C SER A 136 -3.65 -2.08 20.72
N ARG A 137 -2.76 -2.28 21.71
CA ARG A 137 -2.35 -3.60 22.18
C ARG A 137 -3.55 -4.36 22.72
#